data_AF-A0A837DVB7-F1
#
_entry.id   AF-A0A837DVB7-F1
#
_cell.length_a   1.000
_cell.length_b   1.000
_cell.length_c   1.000
_cell.angle_alpha   90.00
_cell.angle_beta   90.00
_cell.angle_gamma   90.00
#
_symmetry.space_group_name_H-M   'P 1'
#
loop_
_entity.id
_entity.type
_entity.pdbx_description
1 polymer ?
#
loop_
_entity_poly.entity_id
_entity_poly.type
_entity_poly.pdbx_seq_one_letter_code
_entity_poly.pdbx_strand_id
1 'polypeptide(L)' 'MLSELKPGDEITTIGGLHAVVSEIDTEKALVTLDCDGVYLDFSRNAIARVTKKAESKPTAVAEEEKAPETEETTESESK' A
#
# COMPACT_ATOMS: atom_id res chain seq x y z
N MET A 1 7.69 -7.47 14.21
CA MET A 1 6.67 -6.75 15.01
C MET A 1 5.62 -6.22 14.04
N LEU A 2 4.36 -6.54 14.25
CA LEU A 2 3.27 -6.14 13.35
C LEU A 2 3.15 -4.62 13.42
N SER A 3 3.58 -3.97 12.35
CA SER A 3 3.43 -2.54 12.09
C SER A 3 2.15 -2.00 12.71
N GLU A 4 2.26 -1.06 13.64
CA GLU A 4 1.11 -0.30 14.14
C GLU A 4 0.40 0.32 12.93
N LEU A 5 -0.82 -0.17 12.68
CA LEU A 5 -1.71 0.37 11.69
C LEU A 5 -2.14 1.76 12.14
N LYS A 6 -2.05 2.76 11.28
CA LYS A 6 -2.51 4.12 11.56
C LYS A 6 -3.55 4.54 10.53
N PRO A 7 -4.49 5.43 10.90
CA PRO A 7 -5.34 6.10 9.92
C PRO A 7 -4.49 6.79 8.86
N GLY A 8 -4.85 6.62 7.59
CA GLY A 8 -4.12 7.08 6.42
C GLY A 8 -3.12 6.07 5.83
N ASP A 9 -2.88 4.93 6.48
CA ASP A 9 -2.02 3.89 5.92
C ASP A 9 -2.69 3.22 4.70
N GLU A 10 -1.95 3.09 3.60
CA GLU A 10 -2.34 2.22 2.49
C GLU A 10 -2.00 0.77 2.85
N ILE A 11 -2.99 -0.10 2.75
CA ILE A 11 -2.87 -1.51 3.14
C ILE A 11 -3.31 -2.41 1.99
N THR A 12 -2.86 -3.66 2.07
CA THR A 12 -3.41 -4.75 1.28
C THR A 12 -4.02 -5.78 2.24
N THR A 13 -5.28 -6.13 2.03
CA THR A 13 -5.94 -7.21 2.79
C THR A 13 -5.47 -8.59 2.29
N ILE A 14 -5.77 -9.65 3.03
CA ILE A 14 -5.43 -11.03 2.64
C ILE A 14 -6.07 -11.43 1.30
N GLY A 15 -7.24 -10.86 0.97
CA GLY A 15 -7.92 -11.07 -0.30
C GLY A 15 -7.33 -10.27 -1.47
N GLY A 16 -6.25 -9.52 -1.26
CA GLY A 16 -5.63 -8.68 -2.28
C GLY A 16 -6.32 -7.34 -2.50
N LEU A 17 -7.28 -6.95 -1.65
CA LEU A 17 -7.92 -5.63 -1.74
C LEU A 17 -6.93 -4.57 -1.26
N HIS A 18 -6.71 -3.55 -2.08
CA HIS A 18 -5.94 -2.37 -1.71
C HIS A 18 -6.90 -1.30 -1.21
N ALA A 19 -6.65 -0.78 -0.01
CA ALA A 19 -7.51 0.22 0.61
C ALA A 19 -6.69 1.14 1.52
N VAL A 20 -7.29 2.26 1.93
CA VAL A 20 -6.72 3.18 2.90
C VAL A 20 -7.43 3.05 4.23
N VAL A 21 -6.68 3.04 5.33
CA VAL A 21 -7.28 3.00 6.67
C VAL A 21 -7.93 4.34 6.98
N SER A 22 -9.25 4.33 7.18
CA SER A 22 -10.00 5.52 7.62
C SER A 22 -10.03 5.63 9.14
N GLU A 23 -10.37 4.54 9.82
CA GLU A 23 -10.51 4.51 11.28
C GLU A 23 -10.16 3.12 11.85
N ILE A 24 -9.74 3.07 13.12
CA ILE A 24 -9.38 1.83 13.82
C ILE A 24 -10.14 1.77 15.16
N ASP A 25 -11.05 0.80 15.28
CA ASP A 25 -11.70 0.44 16.54
C ASP A 25 -10.92 -0.69 17.20
N THR A 26 -10.11 -0.34 18.20
CA THR A 26 -9.31 -1.31 18.97
C THR A 26 -10.14 -2.13 19.96
N GLU A 27 -11.33 -1.68 20.35
CA GLU A 27 -12.19 -2.40 21.29
C GLU A 27 -12.86 -3.60 20.59
N LYS A 28 -13.31 -3.40 19.35
CA LYS A 28 -13.96 -4.42 18.53
C LYS A 28 -13.02 -5.12 17.55
N ALA A 29 -11.76 -4.70 17.49
CA ALA A 29 -10.77 -5.15 16.51
C ALA A 29 -11.26 -4.99 15.06
N LEU A 30 -11.97 -3.90 14.78
CA LEU A 30 -12.44 -3.51 13.45
C LEU A 30 -11.62 -2.34 12.91
N VAL A 31 -11.49 -2.28 11.60
CA VAL A 31 -10.80 -1.24 10.85
C VAL A 31 -11.71 -0.83 9.72
N THR A 32 -12.04 0.46 9.65
CA THR A 32 -12.82 1.02 8.55
C THR A 32 -11.86 1.35 7.42
N LEU A 33 -12.10 0.77 6.25
CA LEU A 33 -11.29 0.93 5.05
C LEU A 33 -12.04 1.78 4.03
N ASP A 34 -11.35 2.73 3.42
CA ASP A 34 -11.81 3.51 2.28
C ASP A 34 -11.45 2.81 0.98
N CYS A 35 -12.48 2.41 0.23
CA CYS A 35 -12.41 1.77 -1.07
C CYS A 35 -13.08 2.67 -2.12
N ASP A 36 -12.41 3.74 -2.53
CA ASP A 36 -12.89 4.69 -3.55
C ASP A 36 -14.21 5.39 -3.15
N GLY A 37 -14.27 5.88 -1.90
CA GLY A 37 -15.43 6.57 -1.35
C GLY A 37 -16.48 5.63 -0.74
N VAL A 38 -16.22 4.33 -0.72
CA VAL A 38 -17.02 3.33 0.01
C VAL A 38 -16.28 2.93 1.28
N TYR A 39 -16.91 3.17 2.44
CA TYR A 39 -16.35 2.83 3.75
C TYR A 39 -16.91 1.50 4.24
N LEU A 40 -16.01 0.55 4.52
CA LEU A 40 -16.36 -0.79 4.94
C LEU A 40 -15.56 -1.18 6.19
N ASP A 41 -16.24 -1.81 7.15
CA ASP A 41 -15.62 -2.30 8.36
C ASP A 41 -15.10 -3.73 8.17
N PHE A 42 -13.79 -3.90 8.35
CA PHE A 42 -13.11 -5.18 8.27
C PHE A 42 -12.46 -5.54 9.60
N SER A 43 -12.31 -6.84 9.87
CA SER A 43 -11.50 -7.27 10.99
C SER A 43 -10.05 -6.85 10.79
N ARG A 44 -9.40 -6.38 11.86
CA ARG A 44 -7.96 -6.06 11.86
C ARG A 44 -7.09 -7.25 11.43
N ASN A 45 -7.56 -8.48 11.66
CA ASN A 45 -6.85 -9.70 11.23
C ASN A 45 -6.93 -9.94 9.71
N ALA A 46 -7.83 -9.26 9.00
CA ALA A 46 -7.94 -9.35 7.54
C ALA A 46 -6.87 -8.53 6.81
N ILE A 47 -6.08 -7.72 7.53
CA ILE A 47 -5.01 -6.91 6.96
C ILE A 47 -3.74 -7.75 6.84
N ALA A 48 -3.25 -7.94 5.61
CA ALA A 48 -2.07 -8.78 5.35
C ALA A 48 -0.77 -7.98 5.52
N ARG A 49 -0.71 -6.79 4.92
CA ARG A 49 0.47 -5.93 4.97
C ARG A 49 0.10 -4.46 4.80
N VAL A 50 0.97 -3.60 5.31
CA VAL A 50 0.94 -2.15 5.07
C VAL A 50 1.84 -1.88 3.87
N THR A 51 1.24 -1.36 2.80
CA THR A 51 1.87 -1.16 1.49
C THR A 51 2.52 0.21 1.38
N LYS A 52 1.86 1.23 1.93
CA LYS A 52 2.50 2.49 2.31
C LYS A 52 2.07 2.87 3.70
N LYS A 53 3.04 3.12 4.58
CA LYS A 53 2.75 3.82 5.83
C LYS A 53 2.48 5.27 5.49
N ALA A 54 1.45 5.86 6.09
CA ALA A 54 1.29 7.30 6.12
C ALA A 54 2.59 7.89 6.66
N GLU A 55 3.37 8.51 5.77
CA GLU A 55 4.62 9.15 6.14
C GLU A 55 4.30 10.26 7.15
N SER A 56 4.77 10.11 8.39
CA SER A 56 5.26 11.29 9.10
C SER A 56 6.40 11.83 8.25
N LYS A 57 6.10 12.86 7.45
CA LYS A 57 7.01 13.71 6.65
C LYS A 57 8.47 13.22 6.58
N PRO A 58 9.00 12.84 5.42
CA PRO A 58 10.30 12.20 5.31
C PRO A 58 11.43 13.12 5.78
N THR A 59 12.24 12.62 6.72
CA THR A 59 13.70 12.76 6.56
C THR A 59 14.09 11.71 5.54
N ALA A 60 14.61 12.18 4.40
CA ALA A 60 15.00 11.42 3.23
C ALA A 60 15.94 10.24 3.54
N VAL A 61 15.69 9.08 2.96
CA VAL A 61 16.70 8.25 2.28
C VAL A 61 16.01 7.48 1.14
N ALA A 62 16.65 7.54 -0.03
CA ALA A 62 16.27 6.89 -1.28
C ALA A 62 16.61 5.39 -1.31
N GLU A 63 15.84 4.64 -2.12
CA GLU A 63 16.24 3.49 -2.98
C GLU A 63 14.91 2.88 -3.46
N GLU A 64 14.41 3.21 -4.64
CA GLU A 64 14.85 2.75 -5.97
C GLU A 64 14.78 1.23 -6.12
N GLU A 65 13.64 0.73 -6.61
CA GLU A 65 13.65 -0.43 -7.49
C GLU A 65 12.58 -0.24 -8.57
N LYS A 66 13.02 0.39 -9.66
CA LYS A 66 12.30 0.52 -10.91
C LYS A 66 12.67 -0.69 -11.76
N ALA A 67 11.78 -1.67 -11.84
CA ALA A 67 11.76 -2.57 -12.99
C ALA A 67 11.42 -1.74 -14.24
N PRO A 68 12.13 -1.97 -15.35
CA PRO A 68 11.41 -2.57 -16.47
C PRO A 68 12.20 -3.67 -17.16
N GLU A 69 11.49 -4.77 -17.40
CA GLU A 69 11.80 -5.75 -18.43
C GLU A 69 11.29 -5.23 -19.79
N THR A 70 11.77 -5.87 -20.86
CA THR A 70 11.16 -5.95 -22.21
C THR A 70 11.81 -5.11 -23.34
N GLU A 71 12.64 -5.87 -24.07
CA GLU A 71 12.70 -6.05 -25.53
C GLU A 71 13.68 -5.27 -26.43
N GLU A 72 14.42 -6.11 -27.14
CA GLU A 72 15.34 -5.95 -28.26
C GLU A 72 14.59 -5.44 -29.52
N THR A 73 15.24 -4.68 -30.42
CA THR A 73 15.64 -5.11 -31.78
C THR A 73 16.18 -3.96 -32.66
N THR A 74 17.19 -4.31 -33.49
CA THR A 74 17.56 -3.78 -34.83
C THR A 74 18.06 -2.33 -34.95
N GLU A 75 19.33 -2.08 -35.25
CA GLU A 75 20.05 -2.16 -36.55
C GLU A 75 19.83 -0.93 -37.48
N SER A 76 20.95 -0.46 -38.05
CA SER A 76 21.10 0.28 -39.33
C SER A 76 21.54 1.77 -39.28
N GLU A 77 22.82 1.94 -39.63
CA GLU A 77 23.44 2.83 -40.62
C GLU A 77 23.22 4.36 -40.70
N SER A 78 24.35 4.99 -41.07
CA SER A 78 24.51 6.18 -41.93
C SER A 78 24.05 7.55 -41.42
N LYS A 79 25.04 8.42 -41.16
CA LYS A 79 25.46 9.46 -42.12
C LYS A 79 26.81 10.07 -41.75
#